data_AF-A0A7J8Q7Q3-F1
#
_entry.id   AF-A0A7J8Q7Q3-F1
#
_cell.length_a   1.000
_cell.length_b   1.000
_cell.length_c   1.000
_cell.angle_alpha   90.00
_cell.angle_beta   90.00
_cell.angle_gamma   90.00
#
_symmetry.space_group_name_H-M   'P 1'
#
loop_
_entity.id
_entity.type
_entity.pdbx_description
1 polymer ?
#
loop_
_entity_poly.entity_id
_entity_poly.type
_entity_poly.pdbx_seq_one_letter_code
_entity_poly.pdbx_strand_id
1 'polypeptide(L)'
;EGNCEENLINNVLGRLKQSLSIALVHFYPLAGRLATKIEENPKSHFVFVDCNNSPGAKFIHAAVDLSVSDIVSPTYVPLVVQSFFDHDRAINYDGHTRPLLSIQVTELVDGVFIAQGDTNLKISRPPVLEKWFPEGHGPLLNLPFTNQDELISRFEAPELLERIFHFSAKSIAKLKERANTESNTTK
;
A
#
# COMPACT_ATOMS: atom_id res chain seq x y z
N GLU A 1 22.04 22.29 -20.64
CA GLU A 1 20.63 21.99 -20.33
C GLU A 1 20.45 21.16 -19.04
N GLY A 2 21.39 20.28 -18.66
CA GLY A 2 21.27 19.44 -17.45
C GLY A 2 21.05 20.11 -16.08
N ASN A 3 21.41 21.39 -15.90
CA ASN A 3 21.19 22.08 -14.60
C ASN A 3 19.72 22.45 -14.36
N CYS A 4 18.90 22.65 -15.40
CA CYS A 4 17.49 23.04 -15.20
C CYS A 4 16.59 21.84 -14.83
N GLU A 5 16.81 20.69 -15.45
CA GLU A 5 16.02 19.47 -15.20
C GLU A 5 16.32 18.86 -13.83
N GLU A 6 17.60 18.80 -13.45
CA GLU A 6 18.03 18.37 -12.12
C GLU A 6 17.43 19.27 -11.03
N ASN A 7 17.35 20.58 -11.28
CA ASN A 7 16.66 21.51 -10.38
C ASN A 7 15.14 21.29 -10.35
N LEU A 8 14.50 20.89 -11.46
CA LEU A 8 13.07 20.61 -11.50
C LEU A 8 12.71 19.38 -10.66
N ILE A 9 13.43 18.27 -10.83
CA ILE A 9 13.16 17.03 -10.09
C ILE A 9 13.43 17.21 -8.60
N ASN A 10 14.52 17.89 -8.22
CA ASN A 10 14.78 18.21 -6.82
C ASN A 10 13.66 19.07 -6.20
N ASN A 11 13.09 20.01 -6.95
CA ASN A 11 11.95 20.80 -6.51
C ASN A 11 10.68 19.94 -6.33
N VAL A 12 10.41 19.02 -7.25
CA VAL A 12 9.28 18.08 -7.16
C VAL A 12 9.44 17.18 -5.94
N LEU A 13 10.62 16.57 -5.74
CA LEU A 13 10.91 15.71 -4.58
C LEU A 13 10.77 16.48 -3.27
N GLY A 14 11.27 17.72 -3.20
CA GLY A 14 11.12 18.59 -2.04
C GLY A 14 9.66 18.87 -1.70
N ARG A 15 8.85 19.23 -2.70
CA ARG A 15 7.41 19.47 -2.54
C ARG A 15 6.66 18.21 -2.12
N LEU A 16 6.97 17.06 -2.72
CA LEU A 16 6.36 15.77 -2.36
C LEU A 16 6.64 15.40 -0.90
N LYS A 17 7.90 15.51 -0.45
CA LYS A 17 8.28 15.27 0.95
C LYS A 17 7.54 16.21 1.90
N GLN A 18 7.46 17.49 1.56
CA GLN A 18 6.74 18.47 2.37
C GLN A 18 5.24 18.16 2.44
N SER A 19 4.59 17.90 1.30
CA SER A 19 3.17 17.57 1.26
C SER A 19 2.86 16.27 2.01
N LEU A 20 3.74 15.27 1.91
CA LEU A 20 3.63 14.03 2.64
C LEU A 20 3.73 14.27 4.15
N SER A 21 4.70 15.07 4.58
CA SER A 21 4.85 15.45 5.99
C SER A 21 3.59 16.11 6.55
N ILE A 22 2.98 17.05 5.79
CA ILE A 22 1.72 17.70 6.18
C ILE A 22 0.58 16.68 6.26
N ALA A 23 0.46 15.79 5.26
CA ALA A 23 -0.57 14.76 5.27
C ALA A 23 -0.42 13.80 6.47
N LEU A 24 0.80 13.42 6.81
CA LEU A 24 1.09 12.52 7.94
C LEU A 24 0.76 13.12 9.31
N VAL A 25 0.57 14.43 9.44
CA VAL A 25 -0.01 15.01 10.67
C VAL A 25 -1.44 14.50 10.87
N HIS A 26 -2.22 14.39 9.80
CA HIS A 26 -3.60 13.90 9.84
C HIS A 26 -3.68 12.37 9.78
N PHE A 27 -2.73 11.73 9.10
CA PHE A 27 -2.62 10.28 8.95
C PHE A 27 -1.46 9.69 9.74
N TYR A 28 -1.25 10.19 10.96
CA TYR A 28 -0.10 9.86 11.81
C TYR A 28 0.12 8.36 12.05
N PRO A 29 -0.90 7.46 12.06
CA PRO A 29 -0.64 6.02 12.17
C PRO A 29 0.19 5.46 11.02
N LEU A 30 0.15 6.05 9.82
CA LEU A 30 0.97 5.61 8.68
C LEU A 30 2.47 5.86 8.88
N ALA A 31 2.81 6.81 9.76
CA ALA A 31 4.19 7.04 10.19
C ALA A 31 4.57 6.16 11.39
N GLY A 32 3.65 5.35 11.93
CA GLY A 32 3.89 4.44 13.05
C GLY A 32 4.51 3.11 12.63
N ARG A 33 4.46 2.15 13.56
CA ARG A 33 4.96 0.77 13.41
C ARG A 33 4.01 -0.19 14.11
N LEU A 34 3.85 -1.41 13.64
CA LEU A 34 3.10 -2.42 14.39
C LEU A 34 3.87 -2.83 15.64
N ALA A 35 3.14 -2.99 16.73
CA ALA A 35 3.64 -3.51 17.98
C ALA A 35 2.67 -4.57 18.51
N THR A 36 3.22 -5.58 19.18
CA THR A 36 2.44 -6.60 19.87
C THR A 36 2.65 -6.45 21.37
N LYS A 37 1.55 -6.32 22.13
CA LYS A 37 1.55 -6.40 23.59
C LYS A 37 0.93 -7.74 23.99
N ILE A 38 1.56 -8.42 24.94
CA ILE A 38 1.06 -9.66 25.53
C ILE A 38 0.64 -9.36 26.96
N GLU A 39 -0.59 -9.72 27.31
CA GLU A 39 -1.07 -9.74 28.70
C GLU A 39 -1.18 -11.19 29.14
N GLU A 40 -0.66 -11.55 30.31
CA GLU A 40 -0.50 -12.96 30.71
C GLU A 40 -1.72 -13.54 31.46
N ASN A 41 -2.64 -12.71 31.96
CA ASN A 41 -3.72 -13.15 32.86
C ASN A 41 -5.07 -12.46 32.56
N PRO A 42 -5.92 -13.01 31.68
CA PRO A 42 -5.70 -14.18 30.83
C PRO A 42 -4.78 -13.88 29.63
N LYS A 43 -4.06 -14.90 29.13
CA LYS A 43 -3.15 -14.75 27.99
C LYS A 43 -3.86 -14.13 26.78
N SER A 44 -3.50 -12.91 26.42
CA SER A 44 -4.13 -12.13 25.33
C SER A 44 -3.07 -11.40 24.53
N HIS A 45 -3.20 -11.43 23.20
CA HIS A 45 -2.30 -10.77 22.26
C HIS A 45 -3.00 -9.56 21.64
N PHE A 46 -2.38 -8.39 21.75
CA PHE A 46 -2.88 -7.15 21.20
C PHE A 46 -1.92 -6.60 20.16
N VAL A 47 -2.38 -6.43 18.93
CA VAL A 47 -1.63 -5.77 17.86
C VAL A 47 -2.17 -4.35 17.71
N PHE A 48 -1.27 -3.36 17.74
CA PHE A 48 -1.61 -1.96 17.60
C PHE A 48 -0.52 -1.22 16.83
N VAL A 49 -0.82 0.01 16.40
CA VAL A 49 0.16 0.90 15.77
C VAL A 49 0.81 1.76 16.84
N ASP A 50 2.08 1.51 17.14
CA ASP A 50 2.93 2.39 17.93
C ASP A 50 3.38 3.58 17.08
N CYS A 51 2.81 4.74 17.37
CA CYS A 51 3.11 5.99 16.69
C CYS A 51 4.26 6.78 17.34
N ASN A 52 4.74 6.34 18.51
CA ASN A 52 5.80 7.03 19.25
C ASN A 52 7.17 6.42 18.96
N ASN A 53 7.24 5.09 18.83
CA ASN A 53 8.47 4.36 18.55
C ASN A 53 8.57 3.95 17.09
N SER A 54 8.64 4.94 16.19
CA SER A 54 8.70 4.68 14.75
C SER A 54 9.71 5.58 14.04
N PRO A 55 10.44 5.06 13.03
CA PRO A 55 11.30 5.88 12.16
C PRO A 55 10.51 6.77 11.19
N GLY A 56 9.17 6.70 11.18
CA GLY A 56 8.32 7.44 10.26
C GLY A 56 8.04 6.71 8.95
N ALA A 57 7.38 7.39 8.02
CA ALA A 57 7.20 6.91 6.66
C ALA A 57 8.53 6.96 5.89
N LYS A 58 8.77 5.97 5.04
CA LYS A 58 9.97 5.89 4.20
C LYS A 58 9.71 6.54 2.85
N PHE A 59 10.67 7.34 2.40
CA PHE A 59 10.64 8.04 1.11
C PHE A 59 11.92 7.72 0.33
N ILE A 60 11.76 7.14 -0.86
CA ILE A 60 12.87 6.68 -1.70
C ILE A 60 12.83 7.44 -3.02
N HIS A 61 14.01 7.82 -3.49
CA HIS A 61 14.20 8.33 -4.83
C HIS A 61 15.17 7.40 -5.58
N ALA A 62 14.77 6.97 -6.77
CA ALA A 62 15.55 6.13 -7.66
C ALA A 62 15.44 6.64 -9.10
N ALA A 63 16.29 6.15 -10.00
CA ALA A 63 16.24 6.45 -11.41
C ALA A 63 16.50 5.19 -12.23
N VAL A 64 15.88 5.08 -13.40
CA VAL A 64 16.06 3.96 -14.33
C VAL A 64 15.99 4.45 -15.78
N ASP A 65 16.80 3.82 -16.64
CA ASP A 65 16.81 4.11 -18.08
C ASP A 65 15.67 3.37 -18.80
N LEU A 66 14.43 3.80 -18.50
CA LEU A 66 13.20 3.34 -19.14
C LEU A 66 12.30 4.54 -19.40
N SER A 67 11.52 4.49 -20.48
CA SER A 67 10.46 5.47 -20.75
C SER A 67 9.14 5.06 -20.10
N VAL A 68 8.21 6.01 -20.02
CA VAL A 68 6.83 5.74 -19.65
C VAL A 68 6.23 4.67 -20.59
N SER A 69 6.56 4.73 -21.89
CA SER A 69 6.03 3.79 -22.88
C SER A 69 6.49 2.36 -22.65
N ASP A 70 7.73 2.16 -22.18
CA ASP A 70 8.30 0.86 -21.86
C ASP A 70 7.55 0.18 -20.70
N ILE A 71 6.88 0.96 -19.84
CA ILE A 71 6.10 0.47 -18.71
C ILE A 71 4.64 0.22 -19.10
N VAL A 72 4.00 1.17 -19.80
CA VAL A 72 2.53 1.16 -20.00
C VAL A 72 2.06 0.48 -21.28
N SER A 73 2.93 0.35 -22.29
CA SER A 73 2.56 -0.18 -23.61
C SER A 73 2.61 -1.70 -23.72
N PRO A 74 3.51 -2.43 -23.03
CA PRO A 74 3.55 -3.88 -23.10
C PRO A 74 2.24 -4.57 -22.70
N THR A 75 1.99 -5.75 -23.28
CA THR A 75 0.80 -6.57 -22.94
C THR A 75 0.86 -7.12 -21.51
N TYR A 76 2.06 -7.40 -21.01
CA TYR A 76 2.33 -7.88 -19.66
C TYR A 76 3.12 -6.82 -18.91
N VAL A 77 2.91 -6.70 -17.61
CA VAL A 77 3.67 -5.75 -16.78
C VAL A 77 5.15 -6.17 -16.79
N PRO A 78 6.08 -5.29 -17.19
CA PRO A 78 7.51 -5.61 -17.18
C PRO A 78 7.99 -5.96 -15.77
N LEU A 79 8.81 -7.02 -15.64
CA LEU A 79 9.30 -7.49 -14.32
C LEU A 79 10.04 -6.41 -13.52
N VAL A 80 10.73 -5.49 -14.21
CA VAL A 80 11.42 -4.36 -13.59
C VAL A 80 10.49 -3.44 -12.79
N VAL A 81 9.20 -3.39 -13.13
CA VAL A 81 8.21 -2.58 -12.39
C VAL A 81 8.08 -3.03 -10.94
N GLN A 82 8.30 -4.31 -10.63
CA GLN A 82 8.28 -4.81 -9.24
C GLN A 82 9.38 -4.14 -8.39
N SER A 83 10.54 -3.81 -8.99
CA SER A 83 11.62 -3.09 -8.30
C SER A 83 11.31 -1.62 -7.98
N PHE A 84 10.20 -1.09 -8.52
CA PHE A 84 9.75 0.27 -8.19
C PHE A 84 9.05 0.32 -6.83
N PHE A 85 8.82 -0.82 -6.18
CA PHE A 85 8.16 -0.94 -4.88
C PHE A 85 9.14 -1.45 -3.80
N ASP A 86 9.34 -0.68 -2.74
CA ASP A 86 10.23 -1.00 -1.62
C ASP A 86 9.80 -2.21 -0.78
N HIS A 87 8.51 -2.56 -0.84
CA HIS A 87 7.88 -3.61 -0.02
C HIS A 87 7.46 -4.83 -0.83
N ASP A 88 8.21 -5.19 -1.87
CA ASP A 88 7.93 -6.45 -2.57
C ASP A 88 7.89 -7.62 -1.56
N ARG A 89 6.81 -8.42 -1.67
CA ARG A 89 6.51 -9.59 -0.82
C ARG A 89 6.36 -9.33 0.68
N ALA A 90 6.19 -8.09 1.13
CA ALA A 90 5.97 -7.80 2.54
C ALA A 90 4.64 -8.39 3.03
N ILE A 91 4.67 -9.03 4.20
CA ILE A 91 3.46 -9.46 4.91
C ILE A 91 3.13 -8.52 6.06
N ASN A 92 1.88 -8.55 6.56
CA ASN A 92 1.44 -7.67 7.66
C ASN A 92 2.39 -7.70 8.87
N TYR A 93 2.96 -8.86 9.20
CA TYR A 93 3.88 -8.99 10.33
C TYR A 93 5.15 -8.14 10.17
N ASP A 94 5.63 -7.94 8.93
CA ASP A 94 6.83 -7.16 8.66
C ASP A 94 6.68 -5.70 9.11
N GLY A 95 5.45 -5.20 9.26
CA GLY A 95 5.15 -3.88 9.82
C GLY A 95 5.67 -3.67 11.26
N HIS A 96 6.15 -4.71 11.95
CA HIS A 96 6.88 -4.57 13.23
C HIS A 96 8.34 -4.11 13.06
N THR A 97 8.91 -4.30 11.88
CA THR A 97 10.33 -4.02 11.61
C THR A 97 10.51 -3.06 10.44
N ARG A 98 9.57 -3.06 9.50
CA ARG A 98 9.51 -2.20 8.32
C ARG A 98 8.53 -1.03 8.53
N PRO A 99 8.70 0.09 7.80
CA PRO A 99 7.76 1.20 7.81
C PRO A 99 6.36 0.75 7.35
N LEU A 100 5.30 1.29 7.96
CA LEU A 100 3.92 1.03 7.50
C LEU A 100 3.60 1.74 6.18
N LEU A 101 4.28 2.86 5.91
CA LEU A 101 4.20 3.56 4.64
C LEU A 101 5.59 3.69 4.03
N SER A 102 5.75 3.20 2.81
CA SER A 102 6.91 3.50 1.96
C SER A 102 6.44 4.02 0.61
N ILE A 103 7.02 5.16 0.21
CA ILE A 103 6.80 5.80 -1.09
C ILE A 103 8.11 5.80 -1.84
N GLN A 104 8.09 5.28 -3.06
CA GLN A 104 9.22 5.33 -3.97
C GLN A 104 8.87 6.16 -5.19
N VAL A 105 9.72 7.14 -5.48
CA VAL A 105 9.67 7.95 -6.69
C VAL A 105 10.81 7.48 -7.58
N THR A 106 10.48 6.90 -8.72
CA THR A 106 11.45 6.44 -9.73
C THR A 106 11.40 7.37 -10.93
N GLU A 107 12.52 8.02 -11.22
CA GLU A 107 12.72 8.83 -12.41
C GLU A 107 12.88 7.93 -13.65
N LEU A 108 12.20 8.30 -14.73
CA LEU A 108 12.22 7.69 -16.05
C LEU A 108 12.82 8.69 -17.04
N VAL A 109 13.26 8.23 -18.21
CA VAL A 109 13.89 9.14 -19.20
C VAL A 109 12.97 10.27 -19.66
N ASP A 110 11.65 10.06 -19.59
CA ASP A 110 10.62 11.00 -20.04
C ASP A 110 9.48 11.16 -19.02
N GLY A 111 9.68 10.78 -17.76
CA GLY A 111 8.62 10.82 -16.75
C GLY A 111 9.03 10.40 -15.35
N VAL A 112 8.02 10.16 -14.51
CA VAL A 112 8.20 9.72 -13.12
C VAL A 112 7.18 8.65 -12.79
N PHE A 113 7.61 7.60 -12.11
CA PHE A 113 6.76 6.59 -11.52
C PHE A 113 6.70 6.80 -9.99
N ILE A 114 5.51 6.94 -9.43
CA ILE A 114 5.33 7.05 -7.96
C ILE A 114 4.63 5.77 -7.49
N ALA A 115 5.36 4.99 -6.71
CA ALA A 115 4.88 3.74 -6.13
C ALA A 115 4.64 3.92 -4.63
N GLN A 116 3.54 3.37 -4.15
CA GLN A 116 3.33 3.13 -2.73
C GLN A 116 3.39 1.62 -2.49
N GLY A 117 4.28 1.17 -1.62
CA GLY A 117 4.27 -0.20 -1.11
C GLY A 117 3.54 -0.23 0.22
N ASP A 118 2.26 -0.62 0.20
CA ASP A 118 1.45 -0.83 1.40
C ASP A 118 1.05 -2.30 1.53
N THR A 119 1.06 -2.80 2.75
CA THR A 119 0.43 -4.07 3.10
C THR A 119 -1.09 -3.94 2.95
N ASN A 120 -1.60 -4.20 1.75
CA ASN A 120 -2.99 -4.56 1.43
C ASN A 120 -4.14 -3.82 2.17
N LEU A 121 -4.06 -2.49 2.30
CA LEU A 121 -5.19 -1.67 2.78
C LEU A 121 -6.13 -1.33 1.60
N LYS A 122 -7.21 -2.12 1.43
CA LYS A 122 -8.29 -1.77 0.50
C LYS A 122 -9.13 -0.60 1.06
N ILE A 123 -8.92 0.62 0.56
CA ILE A 123 -9.78 1.77 0.88
C ILE A 123 -10.82 1.95 -0.22
N SER A 124 -12.07 1.57 0.05
CA SER A 124 -13.21 1.76 -0.85
C SER A 124 -14.03 3.02 -0.56
N ARG A 125 -13.75 3.72 0.55
CA ARG A 125 -14.39 4.99 0.94
C ARG A 125 -13.38 5.87 1.70
N PRO A 126 -13.33 7.20 1.47
CA PRO A 126 -12.46 8.09 2.24
C PRO A 126 -12.75 7.99 3.75
N PRO A 127 -11.74 8.14 4.62
CA PRO A 127 -11.91 7.95 6.05
C PRO A 127 -12.81 9.03 6.65
N VAL A 128 -13.79 8.60 7.44
CA VAL A 128 -14.52 9.46 8.37
C VAL A 128 -13.51 9.90 9.44
N LEU A 129 -13.22 11.20 9.52
CA LEU A 129 -12.19 11.76 10.40
C LEU A 129 -12.64 11.91 11.87
N GLU A 130 -13.87 11.48 12.19
CA GLU A 130 -14.33 11.36 13.57
C GLU A 130 -14.03 9.95 14.09
N LYS A 131 -13.22 9.89 15.16
CA LYS A 131 -12.94 8.66 15.91
C LYS A 131 -14.24 8.19 16.59
N TRP A 132 -14.96 7.26 15.97
CA TRP A 132 -16.03 6.54 16.65
C TRP A 132 -15.50 5.26 17.27
N PHE A 133 -15.39 5.26 18.60
CA PHE A 133 -15.17 4.09 19.43
C PHE A 133 -16.42 3.94 20.30
N PRO A 134 -17.16 2.82 20.28
CA PRO A 134 -18.23 2.61 21.24
C PRO A 134 -17.64 2.67 22.67
N GLU A 135 -18.38 3.24 23.63
CA GLU A 135 -17.91 3.33 25.03
C GLU A 135 -17.48 1.95 25.53
N GLY A 136 -16.23 1.84 26.00
CA GLY A 136 -15.61 0.58 26.44
C GLY A 136 -14.82 -0.19 25.36
N HIS A 137 -14.83 0.25 24.10
CA HIS A 137 -14.10 -0.39 23.00
C HIS A 137 -12.97 0.51 22.48
N GLY A 138 -11.76 0.36 23.02
CA GLY A 138 -10.54 0.92 22.41
C GLY A 138 -10.13 0.16 21.13
N PRO A 139 -9.09 0.60 20.40
CA PRO A 139 -8.62 0.01 19.13
C PRO A 139 -7.96 -1.37 19.26
N LEU A 140 -8.06 -2.00 20.43
CA LEU A 140 -7.36 -3.23 20.77
C LEU A 140 -8.12 -4.43 20.22
N LEU A 141 -7.70 -4.90 19.05
CA LEU A 141 -8.17 -6.15 18.48
C LEU A 141 -7.53 -7.30 19.27
N ASN A 142 -8.33 -7.99 20.09
CA ASN A 142 -7.89 -9.21 20.75
C ASN A 142 -7.91 -10.35 19.72
N LEU A 143 -6.77 -11.00 19.51
CA LEU A 143 -6.66 -12.07 18.53
C LEU A 143 -6.64 -13.44 19.24
N PRO A 144 -7.44 -14.42 18.76
CA PRO A 144 -7.64 -15.69 19.46
C PRO A 144 -6.55 -16.74 19.16
N PHE A 145 -5.28 -16.45 19.43
CA PHE A 145 -4.18 -17.41 19.22
C PHE A 145 -3.17 -17.43 20.37
N THR A 146 -2.41 -18.52 20.46
CA THR A 146 -1.49 -18.80 21.59
C THR A 146 -0.03 -18.54 21.24
N ASN A 147 0.34 -18.68 19.96
CA ASN A 147 1.68 -18.42 19.42
C ASN A 147 1.61 -17.61 18.09
N GLN A 148 2.57 -16.70 17.88
CA GLN A 148 2.70 -15.89 16.66
C GLN A 148 3.00 -16.74 15.41
N ASP A 149 3.71 -17.86 15.57
CA ASP A 149 4.06 -18.76 14.45
C ASP A 149 2.83 -19.40 13.77
N GLU A 150 1.68 -19.42 14.45
CA GLU A 150 0.42 -19.95 13.91
C GLU A 150 -0.17 -19.07 12.78
N LEU A 151 0.25 -17.81 12.68
CA LEU A 151 -0.30 -16.84 11.71
C LEU A 151 0.66 -16.47 10.58
N ILE A 152 1.95 -16.70 10.76
CA ILE A 152 2.97 -16.22 9.82
C ILE A 152 3.29 -17.34 8.83
N SER A 153 2.49 -17.44 7.76
CA SER A 153 2.86 -18.23 6.60
C SER A 153 3.54 -17.33 5.55
N ARG A 154 4.77 -17.68 5.18
CA ARG A 154 5.47 -17.03 4.06
C ARG A 154 5.22 -17.88 2.83
N PHE A 155 4.22 -17.50 2.03
CA PHE A 155 4.02 -18.09 0.73
C PHE A 155 4.97 -17.42 -0.28
N GLU A 156 5.91 -18.19 -0.82
CA GLU A 156 6.72 -17.74 -1.94
C GLU A 156 5.96 -18.03 -3.25
N ALA A 157 5.38 -16.99 -3.82
CA ALA A 157 4.80 -17.11 -5.16
C ALA A 157 5.93 -17.33 -6.20
N PRO A 158 5.73 -18.23 -7.17
CA PRO A 158 6.64 -18.32 -8.31
C PRO A 158 6.63 -17.02 -9.12
N GLU A 159 7.55 -16.87 -10.07
CA GLU A 159 7.49 -15.74 -11.02
C GLU A 159 6.19 -15.83 -11.83
N LEU A 160 5.30 -14.87 -11.61
CA LEU A 160 4.01 -14.76 -12.30
C LEU A 160 4.07 -13.65 -13.33
N LEU A 161 3.45 -13.89 -14.48
CA LEU A 161 3.21 -12.83 -15.45
C LEU A 161 1.94 -12.08 -15.07
N GLU A 162 2.09 -10.80 -14.80
CA GLU A 162 0.98 -9.91 -14.49
C GLU A 162 0.44 -9.27 -15.77
N ARG A 163 -0.90 -9.19 -15.86
CA ARG A 163 -1.60 -8.53 -16.97
C ARG A 163 -2.79 -7.75 -16.47
N ILE A 164 -2.95 -6.53 -16.99
CA ILE A 164 -4.09 -5.68 -16.71
C ILE A 164 -5.18 -5.97 -17.76
N PHE A 165 -6.37 -6.34 -17.29
CA PHE A 165 -7.55 -6.52 -18.13
C PHE A 165 -8.45 -5.29 -18.03
N HIS A 166 -8.65 -4.59 -19.15
CA HIS A 166 -9.54 -3.45 -19.20
C HIS A 166 -10.97 -3.87 -19.52
N PHE A 167 -11.91 -3.59 -18.62
CA PHE A 167 -13.34 -3.78 -18.84
C PHE A 167 -14.00 -2.43 -19.11
N SER A 168 -14.41 -2.20 -20.36
CA SER A 168 -15.17 -1.01 -20.71
C SER A 168 -16.53 -0.99 -20.01
N ALA A 169 -17.12 0.19 -19.82
CA ALA A 169 -18.48 0.33 -19.30
C ALA A 169 -19.50 -0.50 -20.11
N LYS A 170 -19.32 -0.60 -21.43
CA LYS A 170 -20.14 -1.45 -22.32
C LYS A 170 -19.97 -2.95 -22.02
N SER A 171 -18.73 -3.39 -21.78
CA SER A 171 -18.44 -4.79 -21.42
C SER A 171 -19.07 -5.13 -20.06
N ILE A 172 -18.95 -4.24 -19.08
CA ILE A 172 -19.55 -4.41 -17.75
C ILE A 172 -21.09 -4.44 -17.85
N ALA A 173 -21.70 -3.57 -18.65
CA ALA A 173 -23.15 -3.57 -18.85
C ALA A 173 -23.66 -4.90 -19.43
N LYS A 174 -22.95 -5.45 -20.43
CA LYS A 174 -23.26 -6.78 -21.00
C LYS A 174 -23.11 -7.91 -19.97
N LEU A 175 -22.04 -7.87 -19.16
CA LEU A 175 -21.84 -8.86 -18.08
C LEU A 175 -22.98 -8.79 -17.07
N LYS A 176 -23.42 -7.58 -16.69
CA LYS A 176 -24.54 -7.36 -15.77
C LYS A 176 -25.86 -7.86 -16.35
N GLU A 177 -26.14 -7.57 -17.63
CA GLU A 177 -27.34 -8.04 -18.32
C GLU A 177 -27.40 -9.58 -18.31
N ARG A 178 -26.32 -10.24 -18.73
CA ARG A 178 -26.24 -11.70 -18.75
C ARG A 178 -26.43 -12.31 -17.37
N ALA A 179 -25.79 -11.76 -16.34
CA ALA A 179 -25.94 -12.23 -14.96
C ALA A 179 -27.41 -12.11 -14.48
N ASN A 180 -28.10 -11.01 -14.82
CA ASN A 180 -29.51 -10.84 -14.46
C ASN A 180 -30.42 -11.82 -15.21
N THR A 181 -30.16 -12.08 -16.49
CA THR A 181 -30.90 -13.06 -17.29
C THR A 181 -30.75 -14.47 -16.72
N GLU A 182 -29.54 -14.87 -16.33
CA GLU A 182 -29.25 -16.20 -15.77
C GLU A 182 -29.77 -16.38 -14.33
N SER A 183 -29.92 -15.29 -13.56
CA SER A 183 -30.31 -15.35 -12.14
C SER A 183 -31.83 -15.47 -11.90
N ASN A 184 -32.67 -15.58 -12.94
CA ASN A 184 -34.14 -15.59 -12.83
C ASN A 184 -34.75 -14.45 -11.98
N THR A 185 -34.00 -13.37 -11.75
CA THR A 185 -34.51 -12.21 -11.02
C THR A 185 -35.34 -11.36 -11.97
N THR A 186 -36.62 -11.68 -12.10
CA THR A 186 -37.62 -10.69 -12.53
C THR A 186 -37.65 -9.59 -11.49
N LYS A 187 -37.31 -8.37 -11.92
CA LYS A 187 -37.43 -7.14 -11.12
C LYS A 187 -38.83 -6.98 -10.54
#